data_AF-A0A3D0Q858-F1
#
_entry.id   AF-A0A3D0Q858-F1
#
_cell.length_a   1.000
_cell.length_b   1.000
_cell.length_c   1.000
_cell.angle_alpha   90.00
_cell.angle_beta   90.00
_cell.angle_gamma   90.00
#
_symmetry.space_group_name_H-M   'P 1'
#
loop_
_entity.id
_entity.type
_entity.pdbx_description
1 polymer ?
#
loop_
_entity_poly.entity_id
_entity_poly.type
_entity_poly.pdbx_seq_one_letter_code
_entity_poly.pdbx_strand_id
1 'polypeptide(L)'
;DTVDLGINQSTPITIPRGQVANLEANFELDKSLEAPLAKGEVVGTLYIQLEGEDVAQYPLVTLQEVKEGGLFDRLLDYVTLQLGLND
;
A
#
# COMPACT_ATOMS: atom_id res chain seq x y z
N ASP A 1 5.26 4.09 -11.94
CA ASP A 1 4.07 4.05 -11.08
C ASP A 1 4.45 3.97 -9.62
N THR A 2 3.68 4.59 -8.75
CA THR A 2 3.84 4.56 -7.30
C THR A 2 2.59 3.94 -6.68
N VAL A 3 2.75 3.11 -5.66
CA VAL A 3 1.64 2.50 -4.93
C VAL A 3 1.53 3.12 -3.54
N ASP A 4 0.32 3.52 -3.16
CA ASP A 4 0.04 4.03 -1.83
C ASP A 4 -0.16 2.86 -0.87
N LEU A 5 0.61 2.86 0.23
CA LEU A 5 0.53 1.86 1.29
C LEU A 5 0.06 2.49 2.60
N GLY A 6 -0.62 1.73 3.43
CA GLY A 6 -1.06 2.19 4.74
C GLY A 6 -1.77 1.11 5.54
N ILE A 7 -2.51 1.53 6.55
CA ILE A 7 -3.34 0.66 7.38
C ILE A 7 -4.82 0.86 7.01
N ASN A 8 -5.59 -0.22 6.93
CA ASN A 8 -7.02 -0.17 6.63
C ASN A 8 -7.90 -0.11 7.89
N GLN A 9 -7.29 -0.02 9.07
CA GLN A 9 -7.96 -0.01 10.36
C GLN A 9 -7.58 1.23 11.16
N SER A 10 -8.55 1.78 11.89
CA SER A 10 -8.31 2.87 12.84
C SER A 10 -7.68 2.29 14.10
N THR A 11 -6.40 2.59 14.33
CA THR A 11 -5.67 2.03 15.47
C THR A 11 -5.19 3.09 16.45
N PRO A 12 -6.00 3.39 17.48
CA PRO A 12 -5.56 4.27 18.56
C PRO A 12 -4.51 3.54 19.42
N ILE A 13 -3.36 4.17 19.59
CA ILE A 13 -2.29 3.70 20.47
C ILE A 13 -2.26 4.51 21.76
N THR A 14 -2.05 3.85 22.89
CA THR A 14 -1.89 4.51 24.20
C THR A 14 -0.42 4.51 24.56
N ILE A 15 0.14 5.70 24.73
CA ILE A 15 1.55 5.90 25.09
C ILE A 15 1.68 6.80 26.33
N PRO A 16 2.80 6.74 27.06
CA PRO A 16 3.03 7.62 28.19
C PRO A 16 2.96 9.10 27.78
N ARG A 17 2.45 9.93 28.69
CA ARG A 17 2.30 11.36 28.43
C ARG A 17 3.66 12.00 28.13
N GLY A 18 3.73 12.76 27.04
CA GLY A 18 4.93 13.46 26.60
C GLY A 18 5.81 12.68 25.61
N GLN A 19 5.51 11.41 25.37
CA GLN A 19 6.32 10.55 24.48
C GLN A 19 5.93 10.63 23.00
N VAL A 20 4.96 11.48 22.61
CA VAL A 20 4.49 11.60 21.21
C VAL A 20 5.63 11.95 20.25
N ALA A 21 6.56 12.81 20.67
CA ALA A 21 7.68 13.24 19.84
C ALA A 21 8.76 12.15 19.63
N ASN A 22 8.76 11.11 20.46
CA ASN A 22 9.72 10.01 20.43
C ASN A 22 9.14 8.77 19.72
N LEU A 23 7.94 8.88 19.17
CA LEU A 23 7.30 7.83 18.42
C LEU A 23 7.86 7.79 17.00
N GLU A 24 8.32 6.63 16.58
CA GLU A 24 8.82 6.37 15.24
C GLU A 24 7.93 5.35 14.53
N ALA A 25 7.76 5.50 13.23
CA ALA A 25 7.00 4.57 12.40
C ALA A 25 7.94 4.00 11.33
N ASN A 26 8.24 2.71 11.45
CA ASN A 26 9.08 1.97 10.52
C ASN A 26 8.24 0.91 9.83
N PHE A 27 8.62 0.50 8.63
CA PHE A 27 7.91 -0.55 7.92
C PHE A 27 8.88 -1.52 7.28
N GLU A 28 8.42 -2.75 7.13
CA GLU A 28 9.13 -3.82 6.43
C GLU A 28 8.20 -4.38 5.35
N LEU A 29 8.75 -4.64 4.18
CA LEU A 29 8.01 -5.27 3.08
C LEU A 29 8.38 -6.75 3.04
N ASP A 30 7.36 -7.60 3.06
CA ASP A 30 7.55 -9.06 3.02
C ASP A 30 7.85 -9.54 1.59
N LYS A 31 7.56 -8.70 0.59
CA LYS A 31 7.72 -9.01 -0.83
C LYS A 31 8.02 -7.77 -1.65
N SER A 32 8.57 -8.01 -2.85
CA SER A 32 8.66 -6.99 -3.90
C SER A 32 7.26 -6.53 -4.32
N LEU A 33 7.09 -5.23 -4.52
CA LEU A 33 5.83 -4.63 -4.96
C LEU A 33 5.73 -4.72 -6.49
N GLU A 34 5.28 -5.87 -6.98
CA GLU A 34 5.08 -6.13 -8.40
C GLU A 34 3.59 -6.08 -8.74
N ALA A 35 3.24 -5.40 -9.84
CA ALA A 35 1.88 -5.42 -10.36
C ALA A 35 1.52 -6.81 -10.90
N PRO A 36 0.24 -7.23 -10.86
CA PRO A 36 -0.91 -6.49 -10.32
C PRO A 36 -1.00 -6.55 -8.80
N LEU A 37 -1.25 -5.41 -8.15
CA LEU A 37 -1.52 -5.32 -6.73
C LEU A 37 -3.01 -5.04 -6.51
N ALA A 38 -3.69 -5.92 -5.78
CA ALA A 38 -5.09 -5.72 -5.43
C ALA A 38 -5.19 -4.67 -4.30
N LYS A 39 -6.29 -3.91 -4.23
CA LYS A 39 -6.55 -3.02 -3.09
C LYS A 39 -6.75 -3.82 -1.79
N GLY A 40 -6.11 -3.40 -0.71
CA GLY A 40 -6.18 -4.06 0.60
C GLY A 40 -5.29 -5.29 0.72
N GLU A 41 -4.43 -5.54 -0.27
CA GLU A 41 -3.46 -6.62 -0.24
C GLU A 41 -2.38 -6.33 0.82
N VAL A 42 -2.11 -7.29 1.69
CA VAL A 42 -1.03 -7.20 2.67
C VAL A 42 0.30 -7.36 1.93
N VAL A 43 1.16 -6.36 2.11
CA VAL A 43 2.48 -6.29 1.46
C VAL A 43 3.63 -6.22 2.45
N GLY A 44 3.32 -6.09 3.74
CA GLY A 44 4.33 -6.02 4.79
C GLY A 44 3.72 -5.68 6.15
N THR A 45 4.58 -5.15 7.02
CA THR A 45 4.24 -4.79 8.39
C THR A 45 4.72 -3.38 8.72
N LEU A 46 3.84 -2.60 9.36
CA LEU A 46 4.16 -1.31 9.97
C LEU A 46 4.45 -1.53 11.45
N TYR A 47 5.65 -1.15 11.87
CA TYR A 47 6.13 -1.15 13.24
C TYR A 47 6.07 0.27 13.79
N ILE A 48 5.35 0.43 14.89
CA ILE A 48 5.39 1.64 15.68
C ILE A 48 6.37 1.43 16.82
N GLN A 49 7.40 2.26 16.88
CA GLN A 49 8.49 2.16 17.84
C GLN A 49 8.48 3.35 18.79
N LEU A 50 8.85 3.10 20.04
CA LEU A 50 9.11 4.12 21.03
C LEU A 50 10.44 3.81 21.69
N GLU A 51 11.38 4.76 21.63
CA GLU A 51 12.73 4.58 22.19
C GLU A 51 13.46 3.31 21.65
N GLY A 52 13.12 2.89 20.43
CA GLY A 52 13.70 1.71 19.78
C GLY A 52 13.02 0.37 20.08
N GLU A 53 11.96 0.36 20.90
CA GLU A 53 11.14 -0.83 21.15
C GLU A 53 9.82 -0.80 20.36
N ASP A 54 9.44 -1.94 19.77
CA ASP A 54 8.16 -2.09 19.09
C ASP A 54 6.99 -2.05 20.08
N VAL A 55 6.19 -0.99 20.02
CA VAL A 55 5.00 -0.81 20.87
C VAL A 55 3.71 -1.25 20.21
N ALA A 56 3.66 -1.28 18.87
CA ALA A 56 2.54 -1.81 18.12
C ALA A 56 2.97 -2.25 16.72
N GLN A 57 2.27 -3.24 16.17
CA GLN A 57 2.50 -3.76 14.83
C GLN A 57 1.18 -3.87 14.08
N TYR A 58 1.18 -3.43 12.82
CA TYR A 58 -0.01 -3.44 11.98
C TYR A 58 0.30 -3.97 10.58
N PRO A 59 -0.64 -4.72 9.96
CA PRO A 59 -0.48 -5.13 8.57
C PRO A 59 -0.46 -3.91 7.67
N LEU A 60 0.60 -3.79 6.87
CA LEU A 60 0.73 -2.77 5.84
C LEU A 60 0.05 -3.29 4.57
N VAL A 61 -0.95 -2.54 4.10
CA VAL A 61 -1.77 -2.90 2.95
C VAL A 61 -1.72 -1.84 1.85
N THR A 62 -2.03 -2.26 0.63
CA THR A 62 -2.24 -1.36 -0.50
C THR A 62 -3.53 -0.56 -0.33
N LEU A 63 -3.47 0.75 -0.53
CA LEU A 63 -4.64 1.64 -0.44
C LEU A 63 -5.38 1.75 -1.78
N GLN A 64 -4.70 1.42 -2.88
CA GLN A 64 -5.24 1.44 -4.23
C GLN A 64 -4.89 0.17 -5.02
N GLU A 65 -5.70 -0.13 -6.02
CA GLU A 65 -5.41 -1.18 -7.00
C GLU A 65 -4.37 -0.65 -8.00
N VAL A 66 -3.31 -1.43 -8.24
CA VAL A 66 -2.32 -1.16 -9.29
C VAL A 66 -2.40 -2.26 -10.32
N LYS A 67 -2.88 -1.89 -11.52
CA LYS A 67 -3.01 -2.82 -12.64
C LYS A 67 -1.69 -2.92 -13.40
N GLU A 68 -1.47 -4.06 -14.04
CA GLU A 68 -0.34 -4.23 -14.94
C GLU A 68 -0.52 -3.29 -16.14
N GLY A 69 0.27 -2.20 -16.19
CA GLY A 69 0.16 -1.14 -17.20
C GLY A 69 0.36 -1.61 -18.64
N GLY A 70 0.82 -2.85 -18.88
CA GLY A 70 0.94 -3.42 -20.22
C GLY A 70 -0.27 -4.23 -20.69
N LEU A 71 -1.01 -4.88 -19.79
CA LEU A 71 -2.04 -5.85 -20.20
C LEU A 71 -3.38 -5.15 -20.49
N PHE A 72 -3.80 -4.21 -19.65
CA PHE A 72 -5.06 -3.49 -19.84
C PHE A 72 -4.98 -2.48 -20.99
N ASP A 73 -3.88 -1.75 -21.11
CA ASP A 73 -3.68 -0.80 -22.21
C ASP A 73 -3.70 -1.53 -23.56
N ARG A 74 -3.04 -2.70 -23.68
CA ARG A 74 -3.09 -3.52 -24.90
C ARG A 74 -4.47 -4.10 -25.20
N LEU A 75 -5.20 -4.54 -24.18
CA LEU A 75 -6.57 -5.05 -24.36
C LEU A 75 -7.52 -3.93 -24.82
N LEU A 76 -7.41 -2.74 -24.22
CA LEU A 76 -8.19 -1.57 -24.63
C LEU A 76 -7.81 -1.10 -26.04
N ASP A 77 -6.52 -1.08 -26.38
CA ASP A 77 -6.05 -0.74 -27.73
C ASP A 77 -6.64 -1.70 -28.77
N TYR A 78 -6.62 -3.00 -28.50
CA TYR A 78 -7.18 -4.00 -29.42
C TYR A 78 -8.70 -3.85 -29.58
N VAL A 79 -9.43 -3.65 -28.47
CA VAL A 79 -10.88 -3.43 -28.52
C VAL A 79 -11.23 -2.12 -29.24
N THR A 80 -10.47 -1.06 -29.02
CA THR A 80 -10.66 0.24 -29.68
C THR A 80 -10.38 0.14 -31.18
N LEU A 81 -9.31 -0.57 -31.58
CA LEU A 81 -8.99 -0.86 -32.98
C LEU A 81 -10.09 -1.69 -33.67
N GLN A 82 -10.67 -2.66 -32.96
CA GLN A 82 -11.71 -3.54 -33.52
C GLN A 82 -13.09 -2.87 -33.61
N LEU A 83 -13.40 -1.95 -32.69
CA LEU A 83 -14.70 -1.25 -32.64
C LEU A 83 -14.76 0.04 -33.48
N GLY A 84 -13.62 0.50 -34.03
CA GLY A 84 -13.60 1.59 -35.02
C GLY A 84 -14.15 2.93 -34.51
N LEU A 85 -14.00 3.24 -33.21
CA LEU A 85 -14.51 4.46 -32.58
C LEU A 85 -13.52 5.63 -32.63
N ASN A 86 -12.81 5.79 -33.77
CA ASN A 86 -12.07 7.01 -34.08
C ASN A 86 -12.68 7.62 -35.34
N ASP A 87 -13.57 8.60 -35.14
CA ASP A 87 -13.82 9.70 -36.10
C ASP A 87 -13.06 10.94 -35.60
#